data_AF-A0AAN6D8K0-F1
#
_entry.id   AF-A0AAN6D8K0-F1
#
_cell.length_a   1.000
_cell.length_b   1.000
_cell.length_c   1.000
_cell.angle_alpha   90.00
_cell.angle_beta   90.00
_cell.angle_gamma   90.00
#
_symmetry.space_group_name_H-M   'P 1'
#
loop_
_entity.id
_entity.type
_entity.pdbx_description
1 polymer ?
#
loop_
_entity_poly.entity_id
_entity_poly.type
_entity_poly.pdbx_seq_one_letter_code
_entity_poly.pdbx_strand_id
1 'polypeptide(L)'
;MTRQSSLTVLSEIIELQNSPKPLPEIEPQIKECLSKFSFLLVLTSNDATERQMLANSLSIWTKINEAIQVYMENTRKDPQTTRTPLVCYRTRLIRGVILFARNLIVGLRSLLLYSDAERADFYSRMGLRNKDISGDLLIESLYVNHSNNIIPLCLTFLDIIKELEESGCPEFVDVYYNAMVACFEYLSNITNISAELKKSVTPDYNADALLDFLAALPNYWDVFARLDIIETNLLLCVFVYFRNLFSDDELLSRIFHDHPLAIVNLVGTCLLRLMPSVRNNEKFTEKQLEQLEIVSLSMYVNMVSHEGLGTFLIEAAKSGNDEQTIVELLRMFQIILTSKENGWDKLKLVNIVAWLMDYFKFAAKEAGALLEKKELDDDEKERLSRLHLQVISVLDSLSSLTQYDEVRQMLNHYHFLSDLISFFKVVERNTFKKKLKEDCAPPHTKPFPQVKLIIVEIITALVYENFENQEFMRDVHGLELILNNCNLDAHEPFIKERAILCIKYLLLDNPRNQEFVAKLEAKGTSIDSKNEAILEQAGFEVNIEDGKVKLKKTGRLTELEQFASSS
;
A
#
# COMPACT_ATOMS: atom_id res chain seq x y z
N MET A 1 43.47 7.50 -22.01
CA MET A 1 43.28 8.83 -22.65
C MET A 1 41.95 9.46 -22.27
N THR A 2 40.89 8.66 -22.17
CA THR A 2 39.51 9.04 -21.82
C THR A 2 39.35 9.71 -20.45
N ARG A 3 39.95 9.19 -19.37
CA ARG A 3 39.85 9.79 -18.01
C ARG A 3 40.28 11.26 -17.95
N GLN A 4 41.43 11.61 -18.54
CA GLN A 4 41.91 12.99 -18.51
C GLN A 4 41.00 13.92 -19.31
N SER A 5 40.54 13.46 -20.49
CA SER A 5 39.56 14.20 -21.29
C SER A 5 38.25 14.41 -20.52
N SER A 6 37.74 13.40 -19.82
CA SER A 6 36.55 13.52 -18.97
C SER A 6 36.74 14.55 -17.86
N LEU A 7 37.88 14.54 -17.16
CA LEU A 7 38.19 15.54 -16.13
C LEU A 7 38.27 16.96 -16.71
N THR A 8 38.88 17.14 -17.89
CA THR A 8 38.95 18.43 -18.57
C THR A 8 37.56 18.96 -18.90
N VAL A 9 36.69 18.13 -19.48
CA VAL A 9 35.34 18.58 -19.84
C VAL A 9 34.49 18.86 -18.60
N LEU A 10 34.59 18.06 -17.53
CA LEU A 10 33.89 18.34 -16.27
C LEU A 10 34.35 19.65 -15.62
N SER A 11 35.64 19.97 -15.65
CA SER A 11 36.15 21.26 -15.18
C SER A 11 35.65 22.42 -16.03
N GLU A 12 35.63 22.27 -17.36
CA GLU A 12 35.06 23.28 -18.30
C GLU A 12 33.58 23.54 -17.97
N ILE A 13 32.79 22.51 -17.63
CA ILE A 13 31.40 22.66 -17.18
C ILE A 13 31.33 23.51 -15.91
N ILE A 14 32.14 23.20 -14.89
CA ILE A 14 32.16 23.93 -13.62
C ILE A 14 32.47 25.42 -13.85
N GLU A 15 33.44 25.72 -14.72
CA GLU A 15 33.80 27.10 -15.08
C GLU A 15 32.64 27.82 -15.80
N LEU A 16 31.96 27.15 -16.73
CA LEU A 16 30.81 27.71 -17.46
C LEU A 16 29.61 27.98 -16.55
N GLN A 17 29.40 27.16 -15.51
CA GLN A 17 28.36 27.39 -14.51
C GLN A 17 28.59 28.70 -13.73
N ASN A 18 29.86 29.02 -13.42
CA ASN A 18 30.23 30.20 -12.62
C ASN A 18 30.51 31.45 -13.45
N SER A 19 30.51 31.35 -14.78
CA SER A 19 30.87 32.46 -15.65
C SER A 19 29.87 33.62 -15.51
N PRO A 20 30.34 34.87 -15.29
CA PRO A 20 29.46 36.04 -15.22
C PRO A 20 29.08 36.59 -16.61
N LYS A 21 29.57 35.96 -17.69
CA LYS A 21 29.40 36.46 -19.07
C LYS A 21 27.94 36.38 -19.54
N PRO A 22 27.45 37.34 -20.34
CA PRO A 22 26.12 37.30 -20.92
C PRO A 22 25.98 36.19 -21.97
N LEU A 23 24.73 35.77 -22.24
CA LEU A 23 24.42 34.64 -23.13
C LEU A 23 25.16 34.67 -24.49
N PRO A 24 25.20 35.77 -25.26
CA PRO A 24 25.81 35.76 -26.59
C PRO A 24 27.32 35.43 -26.60
N GLU A 25 28.03 35.75 -25.52
CA GLU A 25 29.47 35.49 -25.40
C GLU A 25 29.78 34.06 -24.95
N ILE A 26 28.91 33.50 -24.11
CA ILE A 26 29.12 32.19 -23.48
C ILE A 26 28.44 31.05 -24.24
N GLU A 27 27.37 31.31 -24.99
CA GLU A 27 26.62 30.30 -25.74
C GLU A 27 27.49 29.44 -26.68
N PRO A 28 28.44 30.00 -27.46
CA PRO A 28 29.33 29.18 -28.30
C PRO A 28 30.17 28.20 -27.48
N GLN A 29 30.68 28.63 -26.32
CA GLN A 29 31.49 27.80 -25.42
C GLN A 29 30.65 26.69 -24.80
N ILE A 30 29.40 26.99 -24.40
CA ILE A 30 28.47 25.98 -23.89
C ILE A 30 28.14 24.94 -24.97
N LYS A 31 27.88 25.37 -26.21
CA LYS A 31 27.60 24.45 -27.34
C LYS A 31 28.79 23.56 -27.66
N GLU A 32 30.00 24.10 -27.64
CA GLU A 32 31.23 23.31 -27.81
C GLU A 32 31.38 22.28 -26.69
N CYS A 33 31.19 22.70 -25.44
CA CYS A 33 31.26 21.82 -24.27
C CYS A 33 30.20 20.71 -24.32
N LEU A 34 28.95 21.03 -24.69
CA LEU A 34 27.88 20.05 -24.90
C LEU A 34 28.23 19.01 -25.97
N SER A 35 28.90 19.42 -27.05
CA SER A 35 29.36 18.51 -28.11
C SER A 35 30.42 17.53 -27.58
N LYS A 36 31.44 18.03 -26.88
CA LYS A 36 32.47 17.21 -26.20
C LYS A 36 31.84 16.22 -25.22
N PHE A 37 30.85 16.69 -24.46
CA PHE A 37 30.18 15.87 -23.46
C PHE A 37 29.26 14.82 -24.08
N SER A 38 28.60 15.13 -25.20
CA SER A 38 27.80 14.16 -25.96
C SER A 38 28.65 12.97 -26.42
N PHE A 39 29.89 13.21 -26.84
CA PHE A 39 30.84 12.13 -27.14
C PHE A 39 31.12 11.23 -25.93
N LEU A 40 31.33 11.81 -24.74
CA LEU A 40 31.53 11.04 -23.50
C LEU A 40 30.30 10.22 -23.12
N LEU A 41 29.08 10.75 -23.33
CA LEU A 41 27.84 10.01 -23.11
C LEU A 41 27.70 8.82 -24.07
N VAL A 42 27.99 9.00 -25.35
CA VAL A 42 27.98 7.91 -26.35
C VAL A 42 29.02 6.85 -26.01
N LEU A 43 30.24 7.27 -25.64
CA LEU A 43 31.32 6.37 -25.24
C LEU A 43 30.90 5.52 -24.03
N THR A 44 30.48 6.16 -22.94
CA THR A 44 30.10 5.44 -21.71
C THR A 44 28.84 4.61 -21.83
N SER A 45 27.96 4.89 -22.81
CA SER A 45 26.80 4.05 -23.10
C SER A 45 27.20 2.77 -23.82
N ASN A 46 28.13 2.85 -24.78
CA ASN A 46 28.43 1.76 -25.71
C ASN A 46 29.67 0.93 -25.34
N ASP A 47 30.63 1.50 -24.60
CA ASP A 47 31.87 0.82 -24.21
C ASP A 47 31.85 0.45 -22.72
N ALA A 48 31.74 -0.86 -22.45
CA ALA A 48 31.69 -1.38 -21.09
C ALA A 48 33.02 -1.20 -20.35
N THR A 49 34.15 -1.38 -21.03
CA THR A 49 35.48 -1.29 -20.41
C THR A 49 35.79 0.14 -20.02
N GLU A 50 35.56 1.10 -20.92
CA GLU A 50 35.74 2.53 -20.61
C GLU A 50 34.79 3.00 -19.51
N ARG A 51 33.52 2.55 -19.55
CA ARG A 51 32.55 2.84 -18.50
C ARG A 51 33.03 2.33 -17.13
N GLN A 52 33.52 1.09 -17.04
CA GLN A 52 34.07 0.52 -15.81
C GLN A 52 35.32 1.27 -15.33
N MET A 53 36.25 1.62 -16.22
CA MET A 53 37.44 2.40 -15.88
C MET A 53 37.09 3.75 -15.25
N LEU A 54 36.20 4.50 -15.90
CA LEU A 54 35.80 5.83 -15.46
C LEU A 54 35.00 5.75 -14.16
N ALA A 55 34.16 4.73 -14.01
CA ALA A 55 33.38 4.47 -12.80
C ALA A 55 34.27 4.16 -11.59
N ASN A 56 35.46 3.57 -11.78
CA ASN A 56 36.41 3.28 -10.71
C ASN A 56 37.33 4.49 -10.36
N SER A 57 37.03 5.70 -10.85
CA SER A 57 37.87 6.88 -10.65
C SER A 57 37.24 7.88 -9.67
N LEU A 58 37.76 7.94 -8.43
CA LEU A 58 37.30 8.91 -7.42
C LEU A 58 37.25 10.35 -7.95
N SER A 59 38.32 10.79 -8.63
CA SER A 59 38.41 12.17 -9.13
C SER A 59 37.30 12.52 -10.13
N ILE A 60 36.77 11.54 -10.87
CA ILE A 60 35.65 11.75 -11.80
C ILE A 60 34.39 12.02 -10.97
N TRP A 61 34.13 11.18 -9.97
CA TRP A 61 33.01 11.37 -9.04
C TRP A 61 33.08 12.67 -8.26
N THR A 62 34.27 13.06 -7.77
CA THR A 62 34.47 14.35 -7.11
C THR A 62 34.08 15.52 -8.02
N LYS A 63 34.49 15.48 -9.30
CA LYS A 63 34.16 16.53 -10.27
C LYS A 63 32.69 16.53 -10.67
N ILE A 64 32.05 15.35 -10.75
CA ILE A 64 30.60 15.24 -10.94
C ILE A 64 29.86 15.92 -9.79
N ASN A 65 30.24 15.61 -8.54
CA ASN A 65 29.61 16.20 -7.36
C ASN A 65 29.81 17.72 -7.30
N GLU A 66 31.03 18.20 -7.57
CA GLU A 66 31.35 19.63 -7.64
C GLU A 66 30.50 20.36 -8.68
N ALA A 67 30.33 19.79 -9.88
CA ALA A 67 29.49 20.37 -10.93
C ALA A 67 28.01 20.49 -10.50
N ILE A 68 27.48 19.46 -9.84
CA ILE A 68 26.10 19.47 -9.31
C ILE A 68 25.94 20.55 -8.23
N GLN A 69 26.86 20.61 -7.27
CA GLN A 69 26.83 21.58 -6.17
C GLN A 69 26.89 23.02 -6.67
N VAL A 70 27.83 23.32 -7.57
CA VAL A 70 27.98 24.65 -8.17
C VAL A 70 26.69 25.09 -8.87
N TYR A 71 26.04 24.19 -9.60
CA TYR A 71 24.76 24.50 -10.23
C TYR A 71 23.65 24.76 -9.20
N MET A 72 23.55 23.93 -8.16
CA MET A 72 22.55 24.11 -7.09
C MET A 72 22.73 25.46 -6.39
N GLU A 73 23.96 25.82 -6.04
CA GLU A 73 24.27 27.12 -5.44
C GLU A 73 23.87 28.28 -6.35
N ASN A 74 24.13 28.18 -7.65
CA ASN A 74 23.82 29.25 -8.60
C ASN A 74 22.30 29.38 -8.86
N THR A 75 21.58 28.26 -8.82
CA THR A 75 20.13 28.24 -9.03
C THR A 75 19.36 28.77 -7.82
N ARG A 76 19.90 28.64 -6.59
CA ARG A 76 19.26 29.12 -5.34
C ARG A 76 19.43 30.62 -5.07
N LYS A 77 20.38 31.31 -5.73
CA LYS A 77 20.80 32.67 -5.35
C LYS A 77 19.90 33.80 -5.88
N ASP A 78 19.13 33.62 -6.96
CA ASP A 78 18.26 34.68 -7.52
C ASP A 78 17.03 34.12 -8.29
N PRO A 79 15.80 34.26 -7.76
CA PRO A 79 14.58 33.81 -8.43
C PRO A 79 14.30 34.49 -9.78
N GLN A 80 14.81 35.70 -10.04
CA GLN A 80 14.60 36.38 -11.33
C GLN A 80 15.46 35.77 -12.45
N THR A 81 16.47 34.96 -12.13
CA THR A 81 17.40 34.37 -13.12
C THR A 81 16.88 33.10 -13.78
N THR A 82 15.89 32.42 -13.19
CA THR A 82 15.34 31.12 -13.64
C THR A 82 14.63 31.22 -15.00
N ARG A 83 14.20 32.42 -15.41
CA ARG A 83 13.47 32.69 -16.66
C ARG A 83 14.37 33.06 -17.85
N THR A 84 15.67 32.83 -17.75
CA THR A 84 16.64 33.23 -18.79
C THR A 84 17.07 32.03 -19.64
N PRO A 85 17.26 32.19 -20.97
CA PRO A 85 17.76 31.11 -21.82
C PRO A 85 19.14 30.59 -21.39
N LEU A 86 19.95 31.43 -20.72
CA LEU A 86 21.24 31.03 -20.16
C LEU A 86 21.11 29.93 -19.10
N VAL A 87 20.11 30.02 -18.22
CA VAL A 87 19.86 28.97 -17.23
C VAL A 87 19.49 27.67 -17.93
N CYS A 88 18.67 27.69 -18.99
CA CYS A 88 18.35 26.48 -19.75
C CYS A 88 19.58 25.79 -20.33
N TYR A 89 20.54 26.56 -20.85
CA TYR A 89 21.83 26.04 -21.31
C TYR A 89 22.65 25.42 -20.17
N ARG A 90 22.65 26.06 -19.00
CA ARG A 90 23.30 25.53 -17.79
C ARG A 90 22.64 24.26 -17.27
N THR A 91 21.31 24.18 -17.27
CA THR A 91 20.54 22.98 -16.92
C THR A 91 20.87 21.83 -17.87
N ARG A 92 21.02 22.10 -19.18
CA ARG A 92 21.44 21.08 -20.17
C ARG A 92 22.82 20.51 -19.88
N LEU A 93 23.79 21.35 -19.47
CA LEU A 93 25.12 20.87 -19.07
C LEU A 93 25.02 19.94 -17.86
N ILE A 94 24.27 20.31 -16.83
CA ILE A 94 24.11 19.49 -15.62
C ILE A 94 23.33 18.21 -15.89
N ARG A 95 22.28 18.26 -16.70
CA ARG A 95 21.62 17.04 -17.19
C ARG A 95 22.63 16.10 -17.85
N GLY A 96 23.54 16.63 -18.67
CA GLY A 96 24.66 15.87 -19.23
C GLY A 96 25.48 15.19 -18.13
N VAL A 97 25.98 15.97 -17.16
CA VAL A 97 26.75 15.46 -16.01
C VAL A 97 26.02 14.31 -15.29
N ILE A 98 24.72 14.44 -15.06
CA ILE A 98 23.90 13.43 -14.38
C ILE A 98 23.73 12.18 -15.25
N LEU A 99 23.50 12.31 -16.56
CA LEU A 99 23.46 11.17 -17.50
C LEU A 99 24.79 10.43 -17.57
N PHE A 100 25.91 11.15 -17.47
CA PHE A 100 27.23 10.55 -17.40
C PHE A 100 27.40 9.77 -16.09
N ALA A 101 27.04 10.37 -14.96
CA ALA A 101 27.01 9.70 -13.66
C ALA A 101 26.14 8.43 -13.70
N ARG A 102 24.94 8.50 -14.28
CA ARG A 102 24.03 7.36 -14.52
C ARG A 102 24.72 6.23 -15.27
N ASN A 103 25.44 6.52 -16.34
CA ASN A 103 26.20 5.51 -17.07
C ASN A 103 27.31 4.92 -16.20
N LEU A 104 28.05 5.73 -15.45
CA LEU A 104 29.14 5.24 -14.62
C LEU A 104 28.66 4.31 -13.48
N ILE A 105 27.49 4.55 -12.89
CA ILE A 105 26.91 3.62 -11.88
C ILE A 105 26.73 2.21 -12.46
N VAL A 106 26.31 2.09 -13.72
CA VAL A 106 26.18 0.78 -14.39
C VAL A 106 27.56 0.09 -14.51
N GLY A 107 28.61 0.86 -14.80
CA GLY A 107 29.99 0.36 -14.82
C GLY A 107 30.44 -0.12 -13.44
N LEU A 108 30.17 0.68 -12.41
CA LEU A 108 30.53 0.38 -11.03
C LEU A 108 29.85 -0.90 -10.55
N ARG A 109 28.53 -1.04 -10.79
CA ARG A 109 27.79 -2.27 -10.49
C ARG A 109 28.37 -3.49 -11.20
N SER A 110 28.78 -3.34 -12.45
CA SER A 110 29.40 -4.44 -13.20
C SER A 110 30.73 -4.90 -12.58
N LEU A 111 31.54 -3.97 -12.06
CA LEU A 111 32.80 -4.29 -11.36
C LEU A 111 32.58 -5.00 -10.03
N LEU A 112 31.45 -4.72 -9.37
CA LEU A 112 31.13 -5.30 -8.08
C LEU A 112 30.68 -6.75 -8.16
N LEU A 113 30.11 -7.14 -9.30
CA LEU A 113 29.79 -8.53 -9.61
C LEU A 113 31.03 -9.38 -9.93
N TYR A 114 32.20 -8.78 -10.13
CA TYR A 114 33.44 -9.53 -10.35
C TYR A 114 33.91 -10.17 -9.04
N SER A 115 34.32 -11.44 -9.14
CA SER A 115 35.12 -12.09 -8.11
C SER A 115 36.44 -11.35 -7.88
N ASP A 116 37.08 -11.56 -6.74
CA ASP A 116 38.36 -10.93 -6.42
C ASP A 116 39.44 -11.20 -7.50
N ALA A 117 39.42 -12.40 -8.09
CA ALA A 117 40.34 -12.78 -9.16
C ALA A 117 40.05 -12.03 -10.47
N GLU A 118 38.78 -11.93 -10.89
CA GLU A 118 38.37 -11.18 -12.08
C GLU A 118 38.65 -9.69 -11.94
N ARG A 119 38.45 -9.14 -10.74
CA ARG A 119 38.72 -7.75 -10.43
C ARG A 119 40.22 -7.46 -10.46
N ALA A 120 41.05 -8.34 -9.89
CA ALA A 120 42.50 -8.23 -9.95
C ALA A 120 43.03 -8.31 -11.39
N ASP A 121 42.51 -9.23 -12.20
CA ASP A 121 42.85 -9.36 -13.62
C ASP A 121 42.42 -8.12 -14.42
N PHE A 122 41.21 -7.60 -14.19
CA PHE A 122 40.75 -6.35 -14.79
C PHE A 122 41.71 -5.19 -14.45
N TYR A 123 42.04 -4.97 -13.19
CA TYR A 123 42.97 -3.91 -12.79
C TYR A 123 44.36 -4.09 -13.40
N SER A 124 44.85 -5.33 -13.50
CA SER A 124 46.13 -5.64 -14.15
C SER A 124 46.12 -5.27 -15.64
N ARG A 125 45.09 -5.69 -16.38
CA ARG A 125 44.91 -5.36 -17.82
C ARG A 125 44.86 -3.87 -18.07
N MET A 126 44.26 -3.11 -17.15
CA MET A 126 44.11 -1.66 -17.26
C MET A 126 45.29 -0.87 -16.67
N GLY A 127 46.32 -1.56 -16.15
CA GLY A 127 47.50 -0.91 -15.57
C GLY A 127 47.23 -0.15 -14.26
N LEU A 128 46.15 -0.49 -13.56
CA LEU A 128 45.77 0.10 -12.28
C LEU A 128 46.54 -0.60 -11.15
N ARG A 129 47.44 0.11 -10.48
CA ARG A 129 48.36 -0.46 -9.47
C ARG A 129 47.78 -0.29 -8.06
N ASN A 130 47.03 -1.28 -7.59
CA ASN A 130 46.43 -1.42 -6.23
C ASN A 130 45.25 -0.49 -5.85
N LYS A 131 44.20 -1.11 -5.27
CA LYS A 131 43.11 -0.58 -4.41
C LYS A 131 42.86 0.95 -4.43
N ASP A 132 42.66 1.58 -5.58
CA ASP A 132 42.29 3.01 -5.66
C ASP A 132 40.80 3.23 -5.28
N ILE A 133 40.42 2.74 -4.10
CA ILE A 133 39.07 2.60 -3.51
C ILE A 133 38.40 1.31 -3.96
N SER A 134 37.95 0.49 -2.99
CA SER A 134 37.06 -0.63 -3.29
C SER A 134 35.76 -0.07 -3.87
N GLY A 135 35.26 -0.63 -4.97
CA GLY A 135 33.99 -0.21 -5.56
C GLY A 135 32.86 -0.08 -4.54
N ASP A 136 32.88 -0.89 -3.48
CA ASP A 136 31.92 -0.87 -2.37
C ASP A 136 31.95 0.47 -1.60
N LEU A 137 33.10 0.86 -1.05
CA LEU A 137 33.31 2.17 -0.40
C LEU A 137 32.98 3.37 -1.32
N LEU A 138 33.19 3.23 -2.63
CA LEU A 138 32.86 4.28 -3.59
C LEU A 138 31.34 4.37 -3.79
N ILE A 139 30.65 3.23 -3.93
CA ILE A 139 29.18 3.20 -3.98
C ILE A 139 28.57 3.78 -2.71
N GLU A 140 29.09 3.43 -1.55
CA GLU A 140 28.65 3.96 -0.26
C GLU A 140 28.70 5.49 -0.23
N SER A 141 29.88 6.03 -0.57
CA SER A 141 30.09 7.48 -0.64
C SER A 141 29.16 8.15 -1.66
N LEU A 142 28.90 7.50 -2.81
CA LEU A 142 28.00 8.03 -3.83
C LEU A 142 26.54 7.98 -3.41
N TYR A 143 26.12 6.90 -2.75
CA TYR A 143 24.77 6.75 -2.23
C TYR A 143 24.47 7.89 -1.25
N VAL A 144 25.33 8.11 -0.26
CA VAL A 144 25.15 9.17 0.74
C VAL A 144 25.28 10.56 0.11
N ASN A 145 26.37 10.83 -0.61
CA ASN A 145 26.65 12.20 -1.05
C ASN A 145 25.79 12.64 -2.23
N HIS A 146 25.50 11.78 -3.20
CA HIS A 146 24.78 12.20 -4.39
C HIS A 146 23.26 12.14 -4.20
N SER A 147 22.70 11.19 -3.44
CA SER A 147 21.25 11.20 -3.16
C SER A 147 20.84 12.48 -2.42
N ASN A 148 21.62 12.88 -1.41
CA ASN A 148 21.44 14.12 -0.64
C ASN A 148 21.51 15.39 -1.50
N ASN A 149 22.10 15.34 -2.69
CA ASN A 149 22.22 16.50 -3.58
C ASN A 149 21.18 16.45 -4.71
N ILE A 150 20.97 15.27 -5.30
CA ILE A 150 20.09 15.09 -6.44
C ILE A 150 18.62 15.24 -6.05
N ILE A 151 18.21 14.79 -4.86
CA ILE A 151 16.83 14.98 -4.42
C ILE A 151 16.48 16.47 -4.22
N PRO A 152 17.25 17.26 -3.44
CA PRO A 152 17.00 18.70 -3.33
C PRO A 152 17.11 19.44 -4.67
N LEU A 153 17.95 18.96 -5.59
CA LEU A 153 17.98 19.45 -6.96
C LEU A 153 16.66 19.18 -7.70
N CYS A 154 16.07 18.00 -7.55
CA CYS A 154 14.74 17.69 -8.12
C CYS A 154 13.63 18.56 -7.53
N LEU A 155 13.65 18.82 -6.22
CA LEU A 155 12.71 19.77 -5.59
C LEU A 155 12.89 21.18 -6.16
N THR A 156 14.14 21.62 -6.31
CA THR A 156 14.46 22.92 -6.96
C THR A 156 13.91 22.98 -8.39
N PHE A 157 14.01 21.89 -9.16
CA PHE A 157 13.43 21.82 -10.50
C PHE A 157 11.90 21.92 -10.49
N LEU A 158 11.23 21.25 -9.55
CA LEU A 158 9.78 21.34 -9.40
C LEU A 158 9.32 22.77 -9.05
N ASP A 159 10.04 23.46 -8.17
CA ASP A 159 9.77 24.87 -7.85
C ASP A 159 9.88 25.76 -9.10
N ILE A 160 10.94 25.57 -9.90
CA ILE A 160 11.16 26.32 -11.14
C ILE A 160 10.08 26.02 -12.18
N ILE A 161 9.71 24.75 -12.36
CA ILE A 161 8.64 24.35 -13.28
C ILE A 161 7.34 25.08 -12.93
N LYS A 162 6.97 25.05 -11.65
CA LYS A 162 5.77 25.76 -11.16
C LYS A 162 5.84 27.26 -11.47
N GLU A 163 6.98 27.90 -11.24
CA GLU A 163 7.18 29.31 -11.53
C GLU A 163 7.09 29.64 -13.03
N LEU A 164 7.65 28.79 -13.90
CA LEU A 164 7.63 28.95 -15.37
C LEU A 164 6.22 28.77 -15.94
N GLU A 165 5.46 27.80 -15.41
CA GLU A 165 4.05 27.59 -15.77
C GLU A 165 3.19 28.80 -15.38
N GLU A 166 3.32 29.29 -14.14
CA GLU A 166 2.57 30.45 -13.64
C GLU A 166 2.93 31.75 -14.39
N SER A 167 4.16 31.87 -14.88
CA SER A 167 4.65 33.04 -15.61
C SER A 167 4.45 32.99 -17.13
N GLY A 168 3.91 31.90 -17.68
CA GLY A 168 3.58 31.77 -19.09
C GLY A 168 4.78 31.58 -20.03
N CYS A 169 5.88 30.98 -19.55
CA CYS A 169 7.07 30.63 -20.34
C CYS A 169 7.26 29.10 -20.45
N PRO A 170 6.28 28.34 -20.99
CA PRO A 170 6.31 26.87 -20.99
C PRO A 170 7.42 26.28 -21.86
N GLU A 171 7.99 27.02 -22.80
CA GLU A 171 9.02 26.54 -23.73
C GLU A 171 10.32 26.07 -23.05
N PHE A 172 10.54 26.45 -21.78
CA PHE A 172 11.72 26.07 -21.01
C PHE A 172 11.49 24.89 -20.06
N VAL A 173 10.22 24.54 -19.81
CA VAL A 173 9.80 23.52 -18.84
C VAL A 173 10.35 22.14 -19.21
N ASP A 174 10.35 21.79 -20.50
CA ASP A 174 10.89 20.53 -21.03
C ASP A 174 12.33 20.24 -20.59
N VAL A 175 13.17 21.26 -20.47
CA VAL A 175 14.58 21.09 -20.08
C VAL A 175 14.69 20.58 -18.65
N TYR A 176 13.81 21.05 -17.76
CA TYR A 176 13.77 20.65 -16.36
C TYR A 176 13.17 19.26 -16.19
N TYR A 177 12.08 18.93 -16.90
CA TYR A 177 11.54 17.56 -16.91
C TYR A 177 12.59 16.55 -17.41
N ASN A 178 13.29 16.86 -18.49
CA ASN A 178 14.36 16.02 -19.02
C ASN A 178 15.55 15.89 -18.06
N ALA A 179 15.83 16.92 -17.24
CA ALA A 179 16.85 16.86 -16.20
C ALA A 179 16.39 15.99 -15.02
N MET A 180 15.12 16.12 -14.59
CA MET A 180 14.53 15.26 -13.56
C MET A 180 14.50 13.79 -13.97
N VAL A 181 14.15 13.48 -15.23
CA VAL A 181 14.23 12.11 -15.75
C VAL A 181 15.64 11.55 -15.55
N ALA A 182 16.67 12.30 -15.94
CA ALA A 182 18.06 11.88 -15.75
C ALA A 182 18.41 11.69 -14.26
N CYS A 183 17.91 12.56 -13.38
CA CYS A 183 18.05 12.41 -11.92
C CYS A 183 17.44 11.10 -11.42
N PHE A 184 16.18 10.81 -11.78
CA PHE A 184 15.50 9.61 -11.31
C PHE A 184 16.01 8.32 -11.95
N GLU A 185 16.50 8.36 -13.19
CA GLU A 185 17.24 7.23 -13.79
C GLU A 185 18.56 6.97 -13.04
N TYR A 186 19.29 8.03 -12.70
CA TYR A 186 20.52 7.94 -11.90
C TYR A 186 20.23 7.36 -10.51
N LEU A 187 19.26 7.94 -9.79
CA LEU A 187 18.84 7.48 -8.47
C LEU A 187 18.32 6.04 -8.51
N SER A 188 17.54 5.67 -9.53
CA SER A 188 17.07 4.29 -9.72
C SER A 188 18.22 3.31 -9.91
N ASN A 189 19.27 3.70 -10.65
CA ASN A 189 20.45 2.85 -10.83
C ASN A 189 21.25 2.67 -9.53
N ILE A 190 21.27 3.71 -8.67
CA ILE A 190 21.89 3.66 -7.34
C ILE A 190 21.07 2.79 -6.38
N THR A 191 19.74 2.88 -6.40
CA THR A 191 18.90 2.11 -5.45
C THR A 191 18.68 0.67 -5.88
N ASN A 192 18.82 0.38 -7.17
CA ASN A 192 18.76 -0.97 -7.73
C ASN A 192 20.09 -1.74 -7.52
N ILE A 193 20.60 -1.80 -6.28
CA ILE A 193 21.79 -2.59 -5.92
C ILE A 193 21.33 -3.88 -5.25
N SER A 194 22.02 -5.01 -5.49
CA SER A 194 21.66 -6.31 -4.93
C SER A 194 21.75 -6.31 -3.39
N ALA A 195 20.91 -7.11 -2.73
CA ALA A 195 20.88 -7.21 -1.27
C ALA A 195 22.23 -7.59 -0.64
N GLU A 196 23.05 -8.39 -1.33
CA GLU A 196 24.42 -8.73 -0.89
C GLU A 196 25.37 -7.54 -0.86
N LEU A 197 25.23 -6.63 -1.83
CA LEU A 197 26.01 -5.39 -1.89
C LEU A 197 25.53 -4.36 -0.88
N LYS A 198 24.23 -4.38 -0.52
CA LYS A 198 23.69 -3.50 0.53
C LYS A 198 24.28 -3.85 1.91
N LYS A 199 24.46 -5.14 2.22
CA LYS A 199 25.03 -5.62 3.49
C LYS A 199 26.49 -5.20 3.73
N SER A 200 27.25 -4.94 2.66
CA SER A 200 28.65 -4.48 2.75
C SER A 200 28.81 -2.96 2.77
N VAL A 201 27.72 -2.20 2.64
CA VAL A 201 27.69 -0.75 2.36
C VAL A 201 26.93 0.05 3.44
N THR A 202 26.44 -0.58 4.51
CA THR A 202 25.78 0.14 5.62
C THR A 202 26.81 0.87 6.50
N PRO A 203 26.64 2.18 6.75
CA PRO A 203 25.64 2.60 7.74
C PRO A 203 24.88 3.90 7.41
N ASP A 204 23.72 4.10 8.03
CA ASP A 204 22.89 5.30 7.96
C ASP A 204 22.56 5.76 6.53
N TYR A 205 21.75 4.96 5.83
CA TYR A 205 20.94 5.47 4.73
C TYR A 205 20.28 6.76 5.21
N ASN A 206 20.62 7.92 4.63
CA ASN A 206 19.98 9.17 5.00
C ASN A 206 18.57 9.19 4.40
N ALA A 207 17.70 8.40 5.00
CA ALA A 207 16.30 8.28 4.64
C ALA A 207 15.65 9.68 4.67
N ASP A 208 16.17 10.60 5.48
CA ASP A 208 15.69 11.98 5.65
C ASP A 208 15.55 12.73 4.31
N ALA A 209 16.52 12.65 3.40
CA ALA A 209 16.41 13.34 2.10
C ALA A 209 15.32 12.72 1.20
N LEU A 210 15.19 11.39 1.21
CA LEU A 210 14.08 10.71 0.54
C LEU A 210 12.73 11.10 1.17
N LEU A 211 12.70 11.18 2.49
CA LEU A 211 11.52 11.47 3.27
C LEU A 211 11.08 12.92 3.09
N ASP A 212 12.02 13.86 2.95
CA ASP A 212 11.78 15.23 2.52
C ASP A 212 11.11 15.28 1.14
N PHE A 213 11.58 14.46 0.19
CA PHE A 213 10.95 14.37 -1.13
C PHE A 213 9.52 13.82 -1.04
N LEU A 214 9.33 12.72 -0.32
CA LEU A 214 8.02 12.10 -0.13
C LEU A 214 7.03 13.03 0.59
N ALA A 215 7.51 13.76 1.61
CA ALA A 215 6.72 14.75 2.34
C ALA A 215 6.37 15.97 1.47
N ALA A 216 7.24 16.33 0.52
CA ALA A 216 7.01 17.47 -0.37
C ALA A 216 6.14 17.14 -1.59
N LEU A 217 6.04 15.88 -2.01
CA LEU A 217 5.26 15.45 -3.18
C LEU A 217 3.84 16.03 -3.26
N PRO A 218 3.04 16.08 -2.19
CA PRO A 218 1.69 16.66 -2.23
C PRO A 218 1.66 18.13 -2.71
N ASN A 219 2.72 18.91 -2.41
CA ASN A 219 2.81 20.31 -2.82
C ASN A 219 3.02 20.49 -4.32
N TYR A 220 3.47 19.44 -5.00
CA TYR A 220 3.74 19.41 -6.44
C TYR A 220 2.75 18.54 -7.20
N TRP A 221 1.69 18.06 -6.54
CA TRP A 221 0.61 17.27 -7.15
C TRP A 221 0.12 17.90 -8.46
N ASP A 222 -0.13 19.20 -8.44
CA ASP A 222 -0.63 19.96 -9.58
C ASP A 222 0.33 19.94 -10.79
N VAL A 223 1.64 19.91 -10.54
CA VAL A 223 2.67 19.77 -11.58
C VAL A 223 2.58 18.38 -12.20
N PHE A 224 2.53 17.33 -11.37
CA PHE A 224 2.43 15.94 -11.85
C PHE A 224 1.10 15.63 -12.55
N ALA A 225 0.01 16.31 -12.17
CA ALA A 225 -1.31 16.12 -12.75
C ALA A 225 -1.46 16.69 -14.17
N ARG A 226 -0.62 17.67 -14.53
CA ARG A 226 -0.68 18.37 -15.82
C ARG A 226 0.27 17.80 -16.89
N LEU A 227 0.89 16.65 -16.60
CA LEU A 227 2.02 16.17 -17.37
C LEU A 227 1.70 15.76 -18.84
N ASP A 228 2.35 16.37 -19.86
CA ASP A 228 2.27 16.11 -21.32
C ASP A 228 3.47 15.33 -21.90
N ILE A 229 3.20 14.20 -22.58
CA ILE A 229 3.98 13.31 -23.50
C ILE A 229 5.52 13.16 -23.34
N ILE A 230 6.31 14.21 -23.12
CA ILE A 230 7.72 14.12 -22.65
C ILE A 230 7.76 13.85 -21.14
N GLU A 231 6.64 14.11 -20.46
CA GLU A 231 6.45 14.06 -19.02
C GLU A 231 5.97 12.68 -18.53
N THR A 232 5.61 11.78 -19.44
CA THR A 232 5.20 10.39 -19.11
C THR A 232 6.36 9.53 -18.60
N ASN A 233 7.58 9.76 -19.10
CA ASN A 233 8.77 9.03 -18.63
C ASN A 233 9.20 9.46 -17.23
N LEU A 234 8.95 10.72 -16.85
CA LEU A 234 9.32 11.21 -15.52
C LEU A 234 8.58 10.43 -14.45
N LEU A 235 7.26 10.29 -14.59
CA LEU A 235 6.45 9.59 -13.61
C LEU A 235 6.87 8.14 -13.46
N LEU A 236 7.13 7.45 -14.58
CA LEU A 236 7.66 6.08 -14.55
C LEU A 236 9.01 6.02 -13.82
N CYS A 237 9.95 6.95 -14.09
CA CYS A 237 11.25 6.97 -13.42
C CYS A 237 11.12 7.22 -11.92
N VAL A 238 10.22 8.12 -11.50
CA VAL A 238 9.91 8.39 -10.08
C VAL A 238 9.35 7.13 -9.41
N PHE A 239 8.39 6.47 -10.05
CA PHE A 239 7.75 5.27 -9.52
C PHE A 239 8.71 4.08 -9.47
N VAL A 240 9.61 3.93 -10.46
CA VAL A 240 10.66 2.91 -10.43
C VAL A 240 11.64 3.17 -9.29
N TYR A 241 12.01 4.43 -9.06
CA TYR A 241 12.84 4.81 -7.92
C TYR A 241 12.15 4.44 -6.60
N PHE A 242 10.88 4.81 -6.41
CA PHE A 242 10.11 4.42 -5.23
C PHE A 242 9.98 2.90 -5.09
N ARG A 243 9.72 2.18 -6.18
CA ARG A 243 9.69 0.72 -6.15
C ARG A 243 10.98 0.12 -5.61
N ASN A 244 12.14 0.63 -6.00
CA ASN A 244 13.41 0.13 -5.49
C ASN A 244 13.56 0.38 -3.98
N LEU A 245 13.09 1.52 -3.49
CA LEU A 245 13.12 1.88 -2.08
C LEU A 245 12.16 1.03 -1.25
N PHE A 246 10.94 0.81 -1.75
CA PHE A 246 9.93 -0.04 -1.12
C PHE A 246 10.26 -1.53 -1.26
N SER A 247 11.29 -1.90 -2.03
CA SER A 247 11.82 -3.27 -2.09
C SER A 247 12.94 -3.51 -1.08
N ASP A 248 13.29 -2.50 -0.28
CA ASP A 248 14.28 -2.58 0.78
C ASP A 248 13.57 -2.63 2.14
N ASP A 249 13.62 -3.78 2.81
CA ASP A 249 12.89 -4.00 4.07
C ASP A 249 13.42 -3.09 5.20
N GLU A 250 14.73 -2.84 5.28
CA GLU A 250 15.29 -1.99 6.34
C GLU A 250 14.86 -0.53 6.16
N LEU A 251 14.94 -0.03 4.92
CA LEU A 251 14.47 1.31 4.60
C LEU A 251 12.95 1.43 4.82
N LEU A 252 12.17 0.46 4.34
CA LEU A 252 10.72 0.49 4.47
C LEU A 252 10.30 0.45 5.95
N SER A 253 10.99 -0.33 6.79
CA SER A 253 10.82 -0.31 8.25
C SER A 253 11.09 1.07 8.83
N ARG A 254 12.16 1.75 8.40
CA ARG A 254 12.48 3.11 8.85
C ARG A 254 11.44 4.13 8.40
N ILE A 255 10.96 4.05 7.15
CA ILE A 255 9.90 4.95 6.65
C ILE A 255 8.61 4.76 7.47
N PHE A 256 8.23 3.51 7.79
CA PHE A 256 7.07 3.22 8.62
C PHE A 256 7.16 3.82 10.02
N HIS A 257 8.34 3.78 10.65
CA HIS A 257 8.55 4.26 12.00
C HIS A 257 8.74 5.79 12.07
N ASP A 258 9.62 6.34 11.24
CA ASP A 258 10.07 7.73 11.38
C ASP A 258 9.17 8.72 10.63
N HIS A 259 8.49 8.30 9.54
CA HIS A 259 7.75 9.21 8.65
C HIS A 259 6.40 8.66 8.16
N PRO A 260 5.48 8.32 9.07
CA PRO A 260 4.19 7.76 8.70
C PRO A 260 3.35 8.66 7.77
N LEU A 261 3.40 9.98 7.98
CA LEU A 261 2.69 10.96 7.15
C LEU A 261 3.17 10.96 5.69
N ALA A 262 4.45 10.67 5.45
CA ALA A 262 4.99 10.63 4.08
C ALA A 262 4.39 9.47 3.28
N ILE A 263 4.17 8.31 3.92
CA ILE A 263 3.51 7.16 3.30
C ILE A 263 2.03 7.46 3.05
N VAL A 264 1.33 8.01 4.04
CA VAL A 264 -0.07 8.43 3.91
C VAL A 264 -0.22 9.39 2.73
N ASN A 265 0.65 10.40 2.65
CA ASN A 265 0.66 11.37 1.57
C ASN A 265 0.99 10.77 0.21
N LEU A 266 2.00 9.90 0.13
CA LEU A 266 2.36 9.20 -1.10
C LEU A 266 1.17 8.38 -1.60
N VAL A 267 0.58 7.56 -0.73
CA VAL A 267 -0.54 6.68 -1.05
C VAL A 267 -1.77 7.51 -1.44
N GLY A 268 -2.17 8.48 -0.62
CA GLY A 268 -3.34 9.33 -0.89
C GLY A 268 -3.19 10.12 -2.18
N THR A 269 -2.01 10.70 -2.43
CA THR A 269 -1.72 11.45 -3.66
C THR A 269 -1.67 10.52 -4.88
N CYS A 270 -1.03 9.36 -4.78
CA CYS A 270 -0.89 8.43 -5.90
C CYS A 270 -2.22 7.73 -6.25
N LEU A 271 -2.96 7.23 -5.26
CA LEU A 271 -4.19 6.45 -5.48
C LEU A 271 -5.38 7.34 -5.82
N LEU A 272 -5.62 8.39 -5.05
CA LEU A 272 -6.87 9.16 -5.18
C LEU A 272 -6.81 10.21 -6.27
N ARG A 273 -5.59 10.66 -6.59
CA ARG A 273 -5.41 11.80 -7.49
C ARG A 273 -4.63 11.39 -8.73
N LEU A 274 -3.41 10.86 -8.58
CA LEU A 274 -2.49 10.59 -9.70
C LEU A 274 -3.04 9.56 -10.67
N MET A 275 -3.28 8.33 -10.20
CA MET A 275 -3.66 7.24 -11.08
C MET A 275 -4.99 7.49 -11.80
N PRO A 276 -6.04 8.05 -11.15
CA PRO A 276 -7.27 8.44 -11.84
C PRO A 276 -7.05 9.53 -12.90
N SER A 277 -6.29 10.58 -12.59
CA SER A 277 -5.97 11.65 -13.54
C SER A 277 -5.17 11.13 -14.74
N VAL A 278 -4.18 10.27 -14.49
CA VAL A 278 -3.35 9.64 -15.52
C VAL A 278 -4.18 8.71 -16.40
N ARG A 279 -5.06 7.89 -15.82
CA ARG A 279 -5.92 6.94 -16.56
C ARG A 279 -6.92 7.64 -17.48
N ASN A 280 -7.42 8.81 -17.08
CA ASN A 280 -8.37 9.59 -17.87
C ASN A 280 -7.69 10.50 -18.90
N ASN A 281 -6.35 10.54 -18.93
CA ASN A 281 -5.60 11.38 -19.85
C ASN A 281 -5.32 10.61 -21.16
N GLU A 282 -5.96 11.02 -22.25
CA GLU A 282 -5.84 10.42 -23.59
C GLU A 282 -4.40 10.43 -24.15
N LYS A 283 -3.48 11.16 -23.52
CA LYS A 283 -2.08 11.29 -23.96
C LYS A 283 -1.16 10.15 -23.48
N PHE A 284 -1.56 9.36 -22.48
CA PHE A 284 -0.79 8.19 -22.05
C PHE A 284 -1.04 7.00 -22.99
N THR A 285 0.02 6.32 -23.43
CA THR A 285 -0.15 5.06 -24.17
C THR A 285 -0.58 3.93 -23.24
N GLU A 286 -1.34 2.96 -23.75
CA GLU A 286 -1.75 1.77 -22.98
C GLU A 286 -0.56 1.06 -22.32
N LYS A 287 0.55 0.93 -23.06
CA LYS A 287 1.78 0.31 -22.54
C LYS A 287 2.39 1.09 -21.38
N GLN A 288 2.33 2.42 -21.39
CA GLN A 288 2.86 3.25 -20.30
C GLN A 288 1.97 3.15 -19.06
N LEU A 289 0.65 3.13 -19.25
CA LEU A 289 -0.30 2.91 -18.15
C LEU A 289 -0.05 1.53 -17.51
N GLU A 290 0.07 0.49 -18.32
CA GLU A 290 0.37 -0.87 -17.85
C GLU A 290 1.68 -0.91 -17.05
N GLN A 291 2.74 -0.27 -17.54
CA GLN A 291 4.02 -0.19 -16.82
C GLN A 291 3.89 0.53 -15.47
N LEU A 292 3.18 1.65 -15.43
CA LEU A 292 2.97 2.41 -14.20
C LEU A 292 2.14 1.62 -13.19
N GLU A 293 1.09 0.94 -13.65
CA GLU A 293 0.26 0.05 -12.83
C GLU A 293 1.08 -1.10 -12.26
N ILE A 294 1.91 -1.77 -13.08
CA ILE A 294 2.79 -2.87 -12.62
C ILE A 294 3.76 -2.37 -11.54
N VAL A 295 4.42 -1.24 -11.77
CA VAL A 295 5.38 -0.67 -10.82
C VAL A 295 4.68 -0.26 -9.52
N SER A 296 3.49 0.34 -9.62
CA SER A 296 2.66 0.71 -8.47
C SER A 296 2.22 -0.50 -7.66
N LEU A 297 1.69 -1.53 -8.32
CA LEU A 297 1.31 -2.78 -7.68
C LEU A 297 2.49 -3.45 -6.98
N SER A 298 3.69 -3.42 -7.58
CA SER A 298 4.90 -3.95 -6.95
C SER A 298 5.23 -3.24 -5.63
N MET A 299 5.05 -1.91 -5.55
CA MET A 299 5.25 -1.16 -4.30
C MET A 299 4.27 -1.62 -3.23
N TYR A 300 2.98 -1.68 -3.55
CA TYR A 300 1.95 -2.07 -2.59
C TYR A 300 2.06 -3.53 -2.16
N VAL A 301 2.49 -4.43 -3.04
CA VAL A 301 2.79 -5.83 -2.70
C VAL A 301 3.93 -5.92 -1.69
N ASN A 302 4.97 -5.09 -1.81
CA ASN A 302 6.04 -5.08 -0.82
C ASN A 302 5.54 -4.52 0.52
N MET A 303 4.80 -3.40 0.50
CA MET A 303 4.19 -2.81 1.71
C MET A 303 3.31 -3.80 2.47
N VAL A 304 2.35 -4.43 1.77
CA VAL A 304 1.36 -5.32 2.40
C VAL A 304 2.01 -6.55 3.04
N SER A 305 3.19 -6.93 2.56
CA SER A 305 3.95 -8.08 3.07
C SER A 305 5.06 -7.74 4.08
N HIS A 306 5.21 -6.47 4.43
CA HIS A 306 6.26 -6.01 5.34
C HIS A 306 5.85 -6.17 6.81
N GLU A 307 6.78 -6.60 7.67
CA GLU A 307 6.52 -6.90 9.09
C GLU A 307 6.11 -5.65 9.90
N GLY A 308 6.68 -4.48 9.59
CA GLY A 308 6.39 -3.22 10.27
C GLY A 308 5.03 -2.58 9.92
N LEU A 309 4.28 -3.14 8.96
CA LEU A 309 3.05 -2.50 8.47
C LEU A 309 1.97 -2.38 9.55
N GLY A 310 1.80 -3.40 10.40
CA GLY A 310 0.76 -3.42 11.44
C GLY A 310 0.89 -2.28 12.44
N THR A 311 2.11 -2.08 12.96
CA THR A 311 2.44 -0.99 13.88
C THR A 311 2.14 0.37 13.24
N PHE A 312 2.62 0.59 12.01
CA PHE A 312 2.35 1.82 11.26
C PHE A 312 0.85 2.10 11.12
N LEU A 313 0.06 1.12 10.67
CA LEU A 313 -1.38 1.29 10.45
C LEU A 313 -2.10 1.66 11.74
N ILE A 314 -1.77 0.99 12.85
CA ILE A 314 -2.40 1.23 14.16
C ILE A 314 -2.03 2.62 14.70
N GLU A 315 -0.77 3.02 14.58
CA GLU A 315 -0.30 4.34 15.03
C GLU A 315 -0.93 5.47 14.21
N ALA A 316 -0.98 5.32 12.89
CA ALA A 316 -1.64 6.27 12.00
C ALA A 316 -3.15 6.36 12.27
N ALA A 317 -3.83 5.23 12.52
CA ALA A 317 -5.26 5.24 12.84
C ALA A 317 -5.59 5.89 14.20
N LYS A 318 -4.64 5.87 15.15
CA LYS A 318 -4.76 6.52 16.47
C LYS A 318 -4.52 8.03 16.42
N SER A 319 -3.73 8.53 15.47
CA SER A 319 -3.46 9.97 15.34
C SER A 319 -4.71 10.78 14.95
N GLY A 320 -5.71 10.13 14.34
CA GLY A 320 -7.00 10.71 13.96
C GLY A 320 -6.96 11.55 12.68
N ASN A 321 -5.81 12.10 12.30
CA ASN A 321 -5.69 13.00 11.15
C ASN A 321 -5.77 12.28 9.79
N ASP A 322 -5.43 10.99 9.75
CA ASP A 322 -5.20 10.25 8.50
C ASP A 322 -6.22 9.13 8.26
N GLU A 323 -7.30 9.09 9.04
CA GLU A 323 -8.19 7.92 9.07
C GLU A 323 -8.82 7.58 7.72
N GLN A 324 -9.20 8.59 6.93
CA GLN A 324 -9.75 8.38 5.59
C GLN A 324 -8.72 7.72 4.65
N THR A 325 -7.47 8.16 4.70
CA THR A 325 -6.39 7.57 3.92
C THR A 325 -6.11 6.14 4.35
N ILE A 326 -6.22 5.83 5.65
CA ILE A 326 -6.08 4.45 6.15
C ILE A 326 -7.20 3.56 5.62
N VAL A 327 -8.45 4.04 5.56
CA VAL A 327 -9.56 3.30 4.94
C VAL A 327 -9.24 2.94 3.49
N GLU A 328 -8.70 3.89 2.72
CA GLU A 328 -8.37 3.70 1.31
C GLU A 328 -7.19 2.76 1.10
N LEU A 329 -6.16 2.88 1.95
CA LEU A 329 -5.01 1.99 1.96
C LEU A 329 -5.43 0.55 2.25
N LEU A 330 -6.27 0.33 3.27
CA LEU A 330 -6.80 -0.99 3.61
C LEU A 330 -7.66 -1.59 2.49
N ARG A 331 -8.48 -0.78 1.81
CA ARG A 331 -9.25 -1.22 0.64
C ARG A 331 -8.35 -1.64 -0.52
N MET A 332 -7.28 -0.90 -0.78
CA MET A 332 -6.33 -1.24 -1.83
C MET A 332 -5.56 -2.52 -1.48
N PHE A 333 -5.16 -2.69 -0.21
CA PHE A 333 -4.59 -3.97 0.27
C PHE A 333 -5.59 -5.11 0.16
N GLN A 334 -6.85 -4.91 0.52
CA GLN A 334 -7.91 -5.91 0.33
C GLN A 334 -7.99 -6.37 -1.12
N ILE A 335 -7.98 -5.46 -2.09
CA ILE A 335 -8.00 -5.81 -3.53
C ILE A 335 -6.76 -6.64 -3.90
N ILE A 336 -5.57 -6.27 -3.43
CA ILE A 336 -4.33 -7.01 -3.72
C ILE A 336 -4.35 -8.42 -3.11
N LEU A 337 -4.82 -8.55 -1.87
CA LEU A 337 -4.84 -9.81 -1.13
C LEU A 337 -5.90 -10.77 -1.69
N THR A 338 -7.06 -10.26 -2.10
CA THR A 338 -8.18 -11.06 -2.61
C THR A 338 -8.06 -11.42 -4.10
N SER A 339 -7.27 -10.68 -4.88
CA SER A 339 -7.09 -10.94 -6.32
C SER A 339 -5.98 -11.94 -6.65
N LYS A 340 -5.03 -12.16 -5.74
CA LYS A 340 -3.82 -12.95 -6.02
C LYS A 340 -4.04 -14.43 -5.68
N GLU A 341 -4.48 -15.19 -6.68
CA GLU A 341 -4.55 -16.65 -6.58
C GLU A 341 -3.13 -17.26 -6.60
N ASN A 342 -2.74 -17.97 -5.54
CA ASN A 342 -1.57 -18.86 -5.46
C ASN A 342 -0.15 -18.23 -5.56
N GLY A 343 0.03 -16.97 -5.15
CA GLY A 343 1.32 -16.26 -5.36
C GLY A 343 2.00 -15.68 -4.12
N TRP A 344 1.60 -16.06 -2.91
CA TRP A 344 2.25 -15.61 -1.67
C TRP A 344 3.22 -16.67 -1.16
N ASP A 345 4.48 -16.28 -0.90
CA ASP A 345 5.42 -17.14 -0.18
C ASP A 345 5.09 -17.17 1.32
N LYS A 346 5.60 -18.20 2.02
CA LYS A 346 5.27 -18.44 3.42
C LYS A 346 5.65 -17.29 4.35
N LEU A 347 6.80 -16.64 4.12
CA LEU A 347 7.26 -15.54 4.97
C LEU A 347 6.33 -14.34 4.80
N LYS A 348 5.95 -14.00 3.56
CA LYS A 348 4.98 -12.93 3.29
C LYS A 348 3.62 -13.23 3.91
N LEU A 349 3.12 -14.47 3.82
CA LEU A 349 1.84 -14.84 4.46
C LEU A 349 1.87 -14.64 5.98
N VAL A 350 2.97 -15.00 6.64
CA VAL A 350 3.15 -14.78 8.08
C VAL A 350 3.05 -13.30 8.41
N ASN A 351 3.80 -12.45 7.70
CA ASN A 351 3.76 -11.01 7.92
C ASN A 351 2.37 -10.42 7.66
N ILE A 352 1.73 -10.82 6.55
CA ILE A 352 0.41 -10.34 6.16
C ILE A 352 -0.63 -10.65 7.23
N VAL A 353 -0.71 -11.92 7.64
CA VAL A 353 -1.74 -12.34 8.57
C VAL A 353 -1.45 -11.86 9.99
N ALA A 354 -0.18 -11.69 10.39
CA ALA A 354 0.18 -11.06 11.65
C ALA A 354 -0.41 -9.64 11.76
N TRP A 355 -0.16 -8.77 10.78
CA TRP A 355 -0.70 -7.41 10.85
C TRP A 355 -2.22 -7.37 10.69
N LEU A 356 -2.82 -8.25 9.88
CA LEU A 356 -4.28 -8.33 9.75
C LEU A 356 -4.94 -8.70 11.08
N MET A 357 -4.37 -9.64 11.83
CA MET A 357 -4.85 -10.00 13.16
C MET A 357 -4.72 -8.84 14.15
N ASP A 358 -3.57 -8.18 14.18
CA ASP A 358 -3.31 -7.06 15.11
C ASP A 358 -4.19 -5.85 14.79
N TYR A 359 -4.34 -5.52 13.51
CA TYR A 359 -5.21 -4.43 13.09
C TYR A 359 -6.69 -4.77 13.32
N PHE A 360 -7.11 -6.03 13.09
CA PHE A 360 -8.46 -6.48 13.44
C PHE A 360 -8.73 -6.26 14.93
N LYS A 361 -7.82 -6.68 15.82
CA LYS A 361 -7.99 -6.49 17.27
C LYS A 361 -8.15 -5.02 17.64
N PHE A 362 -7.34 -4.14 17.03
CA PHE A 362 -7.47 -2.70 17.20
C PHE A 362 -8.82 -2.18 16.70
N ALA A 363 -9.16 -2.40 15.44
CA ALA A 363 -10.37 -1.86 14.82
C ALA A 363 -11.65 -2.42 15.44
N ALA A 364 -11.68 -3.72 15.79
CA ALA A 364 -12.77 -4.38 16.47
C ALA A 364 -13.01 -3.81 17.88
N LYS A 365 -11.94 -3.49 18.62
CA LYS A 365 -12.04 -2.85 19.93
C LYS A 365 -12.64 -1.44 19.82
N GLU A 366 -12.12 -0.61 18.91
CA GLU A 366 -12.61 0.75 18.70
C GLU A 366 -14.07 0.76 18.20
N ALA A 367 -14.39 -0.09 17.22
CA ALA A 367 -15.75 -0.24 16.72
C ALA A 367 -16.70 -0.77 17.80
N GLY A 368 -16.25 -1.76 18.58
CA GLY A 368 -17.02 -2.33 19.68
C GLY A 368 -17.40 -1.29 20.73
N ALA A 369 -16.44 -0.45 21.14
CA ALA A 369 -16.68 0.62 22.09
C ALA A 369 -17.77 1.61 21.61
N LEU A 370 -17.82 1.93 20.31
CA LEU A 370 -18.87 2.78 19.74
C LEU A 370 -20.19 2.02 19.56
N LEU A 371 -20.15 0.75 19.19
CA LEU A 371 -21.35 -0.07 19.02
C LEU A 371 -22.13 -0.21 20.34
N GLU A 372 -21.41 -0.39 21.45
CA GLU A 372 -21.99 -0.57 22.80
C GLU A 372 -22.50 0.73 23.44
N LYS A 373 -22.12 1.90 22.93
CA LYS A 373 -22.67 3.19 23.41
C LYS A 373 -24.17 3.28 23.09
N LYS A 374 -24.97 3.78 24.03
CA LYS A 374 -26.43 3.90 23.85
C LYS A 374 -26.82 4.91 22.77
N GLU A 375 -26.09 6.01 22.70
CA GLU A 375 -26.28 7.10 21.75
C GLU A 375 -24.90 7.51 21.24
N LEU A 376 -24.87 7.93 19.98
CA LEU A 376 -23.67 8.44 19.33
C LEU A 376 -23.94 9.87 18.87
N ASP A 377 -22.98 10.75 19.05
CA ASP A 377 -22.97 12.04 18.37
C ASP A 377 -22.65 11.87 16.86
N ASP A 378 -22.69 12.96 16.09
CA ASP A 378 -22.51 12.89 14.64
C ASP A 378 -21.07 12.53 14.24
N ASP A 379 -20.07 12.98 15.00
CA ASP A 379 -18.65 12.66 14.76
C ASP A 379 -18.37 11.18 15.06
N GLU A 380 -18.98 10.65 16.13
CA GLU A 380 -18.89 9.24 16.50
C GLU A 380 -19.58 8.31 15.48
N LYS A 381 -20.71 8.73 14.89
CA LYS A 381 -21.35 7.99 13.78
C LYS A 381 -20.47 7.93 12.54
N GLU A 382 -19.82 9.05 12.23
CA GLU A 382 -18.90 9.14 11.10
C GLU A 382 -17.66 8.25 11.34
N ARG A 383 -17.08 8.30 12.54
CA ARG A 383 -15.99 7.41 12.97
C ARG A 383 -16.38 5.94 12.92
N LEU A 384 -17.58 5.58 13.40
CA LEU A 384 -18.08 4.20 13.30
C LEU A 384 -18.22 3.74 11.85
N SER A 385 -18.64 4.64 10.96
CA SER A 385 -18.74 4.35 9.52
C SER A 385 -17.36 4.12 8.88
N ARG A 386 -16.32 4.86 9.28
CA ARG A 386 -14.94 4.60 8.85
C ARG A 386 -14.41 3.29 9.40
N LEU A 387 -14.57 3.03 10.70
CA LEU A 387 -14.18 1.78 11.34
C LEU A 387 -14.86 0.56 10.73
N HIS A 388 -16.13 0.68 10.34
CA HIS A 388 -16.87 -0.36 9.60
C HIS A 388 -16.14 -0.77 8.33
N LEU A 389 -15.72 0.20 7.52
CA LEU A 389 -14.99 -0.06 6.28
C LEU A 389 -13.63 -0.71 6.52
N GLN A 390 -12.93 -0.30 7.58
CA GLN A 390 -11.65 -0.89 7.96
C GLN A 390 -11.82 -2.35 8.41
N VAL A 391 -12.81 -2.61 9.27
CA VAL A 391 -13.13 -3.97 9.76
C VAL A 391 -13.50 -4.90 8.61
N ILE A 392 -14.33 -4.44 7.66
CA ILE A 392 -14.65 -5.23 6.45
C ILE A 392 -13.38 -5.53 5.66
N SER A 393 -12.55 -4.53 5.39
CA SER A 393 -11.35 -4.71 4.54
C SER A 393 -10.41 -5.76 5.12
N VAL A 394 -10.22 -5.76 6.44
CA VAL A 394 -9.38 -6.72 7.15
C VAL A 394 -10.02 -8.11 7.23
N LEU A 395 -11.31 -8.20 7.57
CA LEU A 395 -12.01 -9.47 7.64
C LEU A 395 -12.10 -10.15 6.28
N ASP A 396 -12.39 -9.41 5.21
CA ASP A 396 -12.48 -9.96 3.86
C ASP A 396 -11.12 -10.47 3.38
N SER A 397 -10.05 -9.71 3.66
CA SER A 397 -8.67 -10.15 3.41
C SER A 397 -8.35 -11.45 4.15
N LEU A 398 -8.69 -11.55 5.45
CA LEU A 398 -8.50 -12.77 6.23
C LEU A 398 -9.33 -13.93 5.69
N SER A 399 -10.60 -13.70 5.35
CA SER A 399 -11.51 -14.70 4.77
C SER A 399 -10.92 -15.31 3.51
N SER A 400 -10.46 -14.47 2.58
CA SER A 400 -9.80 -14.92 1.34
C SER A 400 -8.51 -15.69 1.60
N LEU A 401 -7.71 -15.28 2.59
CA LEU A 401 -6.45 -15.94 2.93
C LEU A 401 -6.65 -17.27 3.69
N THR A 402 -7.84 -17.56 4.23
CA THR A 402 -8.11 -18.85 4.90
C THR A 402 -8.06 -20.07 3.97
N GLN A 403 -8.01 -19.86 2.65
CA GLN A 403 -7.76 -20.94 1.69
C GLN A 403 -6.37 -21.59 1.83
N TYR A 404 -5.40 -20.88 2.46
CA TYR A 404 -4.05 -21.40 2.69
C TYR A 404 -3.97 -22.12 4.05
N ASP A 405 -3.44 -23.34 4.06
CA ASP A 405 -3.32 -24.17 5.27
C ASP A 405 -2.47 -23.51 6.35
N GLU A 406 -1.35 -22.88 5.96
CA GLU A 406 -0.47 -22.15 6.86
C GLU A 406 -1.20 -21.00 7.57
N VAL A 407 -2.11 -20.32 6.87
CA VAL A 407 -2.91 -19.25 7.45
C VAL A 407 -3.87 -19.80 8.50
N ARG A 408 -4.59 -20.89 8.18
CA ARG A 408 -5.50 -21.56 9.15
C ARG A 408 -4.74 -22.02 10.39
N GLN A 409 -3.56 -22.62 10.22
CA GLN A 409 -2.70 -23.03 11.33
C GLN A 409 -2.27 -21.85 12.20
N MET A 410 -1.88 -20.73 11.58
CA MET A 410 -1.46 -19.54 12.31
C MET A 410 -2.62 -18.90 13.10
N LEU A 411 -3.80 -18.75 12.48
CA LEU A 411 -4.99 -18.24 13.15
C LEU A 411 -5.38 -19.10 14.37
N ASN A 412 -5.23 -20.43 14.27
CA ASN A 412 -5.47 -21.34 15.38
C ASN A 412 -4.41 -21.21 16.48
N HIS A 413 -3.12 -21.16 16.10
CA HIS A 413 -2.01 -21.00 17.04
C HIS A 413 -2.15 -19.74 17.91
N TYR A 414 -2.58 -18.63 17.31
CA TYR A 414 -2.79 -17.37 18.01
C TYR A 414 -4.21 -17.20 18.58
N HIS A 415 -5.02 -18.26 18.60
CA HIS A 415 -6.38 -18.28 19.15
C HIS A 415 -7.33 -17.20 18.58
N PHE A 416 -7.15 -16.83 17.31
CA PHE A 416 -7.91 -15.76 16.65
C PHE A 416 -9.43 -16.00 16.64
N LEU A 417 -9.85 -17.27 16.64
CA LEU A 417 -11.27 -17.65 16.73
C LEU A 417 -11.95 -17.05 17.99
N SER A 418 -11.24 -16.95 19.11
CA SER A 418 -11.77 -16.34 20.34
C SER A 418 -12.04 -14.84 20.16
N ASP A 419 -11.13 -14.13 19.50
CA ASP A 419 -11.26 -12.70 19.22
C ASP A 419 -12.43 -12.43 18.26
N LEU A 420 -12.56 -13.25 17.21
CA LEU A 420 -13.68 -13.20 16.26
C LEU A 420 -15.04 -13.38 16.95
N ILE A 421 -15.19 -14.41 17.79
CA ILE A 421 -16.45 -14.69 18.50
C ILE A 421 -16.79 -13.56 19.46
N SER A 422 -15.79 -13.02 20.16
CA SER A 422 -15.99 -11.92 21.10
C SER A 422 -16.54 -10.70 20.39
N PHE A 423 -15.95 -10.32 19.25
CA PHE A 423 -16.44 -9.22 18.44
C PHE A 423 -17.79 -9.53 17.78
N PHE A 424 -18.03 -10.76 17.30
CA PHE A 424 -19.30 -11.16 16.72
C PHE A 424 -20.46 -11.00 17.73
N LYS A 425 -20.25 -11.35 19.01
CA LYS A 425 -21.23 -11.13 20.07
C LYS A 425 -21.56 -9.64 20.25
N VAL A 426 -20.58 -8.76 20.12
CA VAL A 426 -20.79 -7.30 20.19
C VAL A 426 -21.62 -6.83 18.99
N VAL A 427 -21.27 -7.25 17.78
CA VAL A 427 -22.01 -6.89 16.56
C VAL A 427 -23.46 -7.41 16.61
N GLU A 428 -23.67 -8.68 16.98
CA GLU A 428 -25.01 -9.30 17.05
C GLU A 428 -25.93 -8.60 18.05
N ARG A 429 -25.39 -8.10 19.18
CA ARG A 429 -26.18 -7.44 20.22
C ARG A 429 -26.54 -5.99 19.91
N ASN A 430 -25.72 -5.30 19.12
CA ASN A 430 -25.81 -3.85 18.92
C ASN A 430 -26.25 -3.43 17.51
N THR A 431 -26.38 -4.40 16.60
CA THR A 431 -26.91 -4.20 15.25
C THR A 431 -28.31 -4.81 15.13
N PHE A 432 -29.12 -4.32 14.19
CA PHE A 432 -30.45 -4.89 13.95
C PHE A 432 -30.47 -5.75 12.69
N LYS A 433 -31.24 -6.83 12.74
CA LYS A 433 -31.57 -7.65 11.57
C LYS A 433 -32.67 -6.95 10.80
N LYS A 434 -32.46 -6.68 9.51
CA LYS A 434 -33.49 -6.05 8.68
C LYS A 434 -34.31 -7.13 7.97
N LYS A 435 -35.58 -7.27 8.35
CA LYS A 435 -36.52 -8.10 7.56
C LYS A 435 -36.95 -7.35 6.30
N LEU A 436 -37.30 -8.10 5.24
CA LEU A 436 -37.67 -7.56 3.91
C LEU A 436 -38.83 -6.54 3.91
N LYS A 437 -39.61 -6.44 4.99
CA LYS A 437 -40.80 -5.57 5.10
C LYS A 437 -40.69 -4.49 6.19
N GLU A 438 -39.54 -4.36 6.84
CA GLU A 438 -39.33 -3.37 7.91
C GLU A 438 -38.59 -2.15 7.34
N ASP A 439 -39.26 -0.99 7.37
CA ASP A 439 -38.73 0.27 6.81
C ASP A 439 -37.89 1.08 7.81
N CYS A 440 -38.09 0.88 9.12
CA CYS A 440 -37.41 1.64 10.18
C CYS A 440 -36.59 0.74 11.11
N ALA A 441 -35.35 1.16 11.39
CA ALA A 441 -34.48 0.53 12.37
C ALA A 441 -35.03 0.69 13.80
N PRO A 442 -34.92 -0.32 14.68
CA PRO A 442 -35.25 -0.17 16.09
C PRO A 442 -34.40 0.93 16.77
N PRO A 443 -34.93 1.61 17.82
CA PRO A 443 -34.17 2.60 18.58
C PRO A 443 -32.85 2.03 19.11
N HIS A 444 -31.78 2.85 19.12
CA HIS A 444 -30.42 2.52 19.60
C HIS A 444 -29.63 1.48 18.79
N THR A 445 -30.19 0.95 17.71
CA THR A 445 -29.48 0.02 16.82
C THR A 445 -28.69 0.77 15.75
N LYS A 446 -27.51 0.25 15.39
CA LYS A 446 -26.57 0.92 14.49
C LYS A 446 -26.35 0.09 13.23
N PRO A 447 -26.18 0.73 12.06
CA PRO A 447 -25.83 0.02 10.83
C PRO A 447 -24.39 -0.48 10.92
N PHE A 448 -24.19 -1.77 10.68
CA PHE A 448 -22.86 -2.39 10.56
C PHE A 448 -22.94 -3.63 9.64
N PRO A 449 -23.38 -3.45 8.39
CA PRO A 449 -23.75 -4.56 7.49
C PRO A 449 -22.54 -5.39 7.05
N GLN A 450 -22.79 -6.58 6.50
CA GLN A 450 -21.80 -7.53 5.93
C GLN A 450 -20.74 -8.11 6.88
N VAL A 451 -20.57 -7.55 8.07
CA VAL A 451 -19.54 -8.00 9.02
C VAL A 451 -19.87 -9.38 9.58
N LYS A 452 -21.15 -9.65 9.89
CA LYS A 452 -21.53 -10.96 10.44
C LYS A 452 -21.33 -12.06 9.41
N LEU A 453 -21.65 -11.79 8.14
CA LEU A 453 -21.42 -12.72 7.03
C LEU A 453 -19.95 -13.15 6.95
N ILE A 454 -19.03 -12.19 6.87
CA ILE A 454 -17.59 -12.48 6.71
C ILE A 454 -17.03 -13.20 7.95
N ILE A 455 -17.47 -12.81 9.16
CA ILE A 455 -17.08 -13.54 10.38
C ILE A 455 -17.53 -15.02 10.30
N VAL A 456 -18.76 -15.28 9.86
CA VAL A 456 -19.28 -16.65 9.71
C VAL A 456 -18.45 -17.43 8.68
N GLU A 457 -18.00 -16.81 7.60
CA GLU A 457 -17.11 -17.45 6.61
C GLU A 457 -15.77 -17.85 7.21
N ILE A 458 -15.11 -16.96 7.96
CA ILE A 458 -13.83 -17.26 8.59
C ILE A 458 -14.01 -18.38 9.63
N ILE A 459 -15.06 -18.31 10.47
CA ILE A 459 -15.38 -19.38 11.43
C ILE A 459 -15.57 -20.71 10.70
N THR A 460 -16.31 -20.71 9.58
CA THR A 460 -16.55 -21.91 8.76
C THR A 460 -15.23 -22.53 8.29
N ALA A 461 -14.28 -21.71 7.84
CA ALA A 461 -12.96 -22.18 7.40
C ALA A 461 -12.10 -22.72 8.55
N LEU A 462 -12.20 -22.14 9.74
CA LEU A 462 -11.42 -22.55 10.92
C LEU A 462 -11.98 -23.80 11.61
N VAL A 463 -13.28 -24.08 11.53
CA VAL A 463 -13.91 -25.27 12.14
C VAL A 463 -13.93 -26.49 11.21
N TYR A 464 -13.73 -26.28 9.91
CA TYR A 464 -13.66 -27.37 8.94
C TYR A 464 -12.50 -28.33 9.28
N GLU A 465 -12.84 -29.59 9.54
CA GLU A 465 -11.88 -30.65 9.94
C GLU A 465 -11.02 -30.28 11.16
N ASN A 466 -11.52 -29.42 12.06
CA ASN A 466 -10.83 -29.01 13.28
C ASN A 466 -11.70 -29.26 14.52
N PHE A 467 -11.53 -30.42 15.14
CA PHE A 467 -12.31 -30.84 16.30
C PHE A 467 -12.15 -29.90 17.51
N GLU A 468 -10.95 -29.36 17.75
CA GLU A 468 -10.70 -28.44 18.87
C GLU A 468 -11.52 -27.15 18.73
N ASN A 469 -11.54 -26.58 17.52
CA ASN A 469 -12.34 -25.38 17.24
C ASN A 469 -13.85 -25.67 17.29
N GLN A 470 -14.29 -26.86 16.84
CA GLN A 470 -15.69 -27.27 16.96
C GLN A 470 -16.14 -27.39 18.42
N GLU A 471 -15.31 -27.99 19.30
CA GLU A 471 -15.58 -28.09 20.73
C GLU A 471 -15.57 -26.69 21.37
N PHE A 472 -14.57 -25.87 21.05
CA PHE A 472 -14.47 -24.50 21.53
C PHE A 472 -15.72 -23.68 21.20
N MET A 473 -16.22 -23.79 19.97
CA MET A 473 -17.46 -23.14 19.54
C MET A 473 -18.68 -23.54 20.37
N ARG A 474 -18.76 -24.78 20.88
CA ARG A 474 -19.81 -25.16 21.84
C ARG A 474 -19.59 -24.55 23.21
N ASP A 475 -18.36 -24.60 23.71
CA ASP A 475 -18.02 -24.16 25.06
C ASP A 475 -18.24 -22.65 25.26
N VAL A 476 -18.08 -21.85 24.20
CA VAL A 476 -18.28 -20.39 24.25
C VAL A 476 -19.67 -19.94 23.78
N HIS A 477 -20.65 -20.84 23.67
CA HIS A 477 -21.99 -20.57 23.12
C HIS A 477 -21.97 -20.02 21.68
N GLY A 478 -20.99 -20.43 20.89
CA GLY A 478 -20.83 -20.07 19.49
C GLY A 478 -21.84 -20.78 18.57
N LEU A 479 -22.25 -22.02 18.90
CA LEU A 479 -23.29 -22.74 18.14
C LEU A 479 -24.60 -21.93 18.08
N GLU A 480 -25.05 -21.42 19.23
CA GLU A 480 -26.26 -20.59 19.34
C GLU A 480 -26.11 -19.28 18.56
N LEU A 481 -24.91 -18.69 18.57
CA LEU A 481 -24.60 -17.46 17.84
C LEU A 481 -24.73 -17.67 16.32
N ILE A 482 -24.25 -18.79 15.79
CA ILE A 482 -24.39 -19.15 14.37
C ILE A 482 -25.85 -19.50 14.03
N LEU A 483 -26.53 -20.28 14.88
CA LEU A 483 -27.94 -20.64 14.68
C LEU A 483 -28.85 -19.40 14.62
N ASN A 484 -28.59 -18.38 15.44
CA ASN A 484 -29.32 -17.12 15.40
C ASN A 484 -29.21 -16.39 14.05
N ASN A 485 -28.17 -16.66 13.28
CA ASN A 485 -27.92 -16.09 11.96
C ASN A 485 -28.39 -16.99 10.80
N CYS A 486 -29.08 -18.10 11.07
CA CYS A 486 -29.75 -18.95 10.07
C CYS A 486 -31.09 -18.37 9.55
N ASN A 487 -31.29 -17.06 9.67
CA ASN A 487 -32.48 -16.34 9.24
C ASN A 487 -32.14 -15.31 8.16
N LEU A 488 -33.12 -14.87 7.39
CA LEU A 488 -32.93 -13.80 6.40
C LEU A 488 -32.64 -12.46 7.10
N ASP A 489 -31.59 -11.78 6.65
CA ASP A 489 -31.21 -10.43 7.07
C ASP A 489 -30.80 -9.63 5.84
N ALA A 490 -31.53 -8.55 5.52
CA ALA A 490 -31.25 -7.73 4.34
C ALA A 490 -29.94 -6.93 4.46
N HIS A 491 -29.40 -6.74 5.67
CA HIS A 491 -28.09 -6.13 5.88
C HIS A 491 -26.93 -7.13 5.69
N GLU A 492 -27.24 -8.42 5.61
CA GLU A 492 -26.26 -9.51 5.51
C GLU A 492 -26.70 -10.50 4.42
N PRO A 493 -26.57 -10.13 3.13
CA PRO A 493 -26.94 -11.02 2.03
C PRO A 493 -26.24 -12.37 2.15
N PHE A 494 -26.98 -13.46 1.95
CA PHE A 494 -26.50 -14.85 2.04
C PHE A 494 -26.08 -15.35 3.43
N ILE A 495 -26.30 -14.59 4.51
CA ILE A 495 -25.91 -15.01 5.86
C ILE A 495 -26.56 -16.32 6.27
N LYS A 496 -27.80 -16.56 5.85
CA LYS A 496 -28.51 -17.80 6.12
C LYS A 496 -27.76 -19.00 5.54
N GLU A 497 -27.41 -18.94 4.26
CA GLU A 497 -26.72 -20.03 3.55
C GLU A 497 -25.32 -20.27 4.15
N ARG A 498 -24.59 -19.19 4.47
CA ARG A 498 -23.26 -19.30 5.10
C ARG A 498 -23.35 -19.83 6.53
N ALA A 499 -24.35 -19.42 7.31
CA ALA A 499 -24.56 -19.93 8.66
C ALA A 499 -24.94 -21.42 8.64
N ILE A 500 -25.79 -21.86 7.71
CA ILE A 500 -26.13 -23.29 7.55
C ILE A 500 -24.88 -24.12 7.20
N LEU A 501 -24.02 -23.61 6.31
CA LEU A 501 -22.75 -24.27 6.00
C LEU A 501 -21.82 -24.35 7.21
N CYS A 502 -21.73 -23.28 7.99
CA CYS A 502 -20.97 -23.26 9.24
C CYS A 502 -21.49 -24.32 10.23
N ILE A 503 -22.81 -24.41 10.42
CA ILE A 503 -23.43 -25.45 11.26
C ILE A 503 -23.08 -26.85 10.75
N LYS A 504 -23.15 -27.10 9.44
CA LYS A 504 -22.76 -28.39 8.86
C LYS A 504 -21.34 -28.79 9.30
N TYR A 505 -20.37 -27.88 9.25
CA TYR A 505 -18.99 -28.17 9.64
C TYR A 505 -18.78 -28.20 11.16
N LEU A 506 -19.57 -27.48 11.93
CA LEU A 506 -19.57 -27.58 13.40
C LEU A 506 -20.09 -28.95 13.89
N LEU A 507 -20.98 -29.59 13.12
CA LEU A 507 -21.57 -30.89 13.44
C LEU A 507 -20.81 -32.07 12.82
N LEU A 508 -19.96 -31.81 11.82
CA LEU A 508 -19.23 -32.84 11.09
C LEU A 508 -18.29 -33.59 12.04
N ASP A 509 -18.53 -34.90 12.16
CA ASP A 509 -17.78 -35.83 13.01
C ASP A 509 -17.68 -35.40 14.51
N ASN A 510 -18.67 -34.63 14.98
CA ASN A 510 -18.75 -34.18 16.38
C ASN A 510 -20.09 -34.57 17.04
N PRO A 511 -20.18 -35.75 17.69
CA PRO A 511 -21.40 -36.24 18.32
C PRO A 511 -21.93 -35.34 19.44
N ARG A 512 -21.04 -34.65 20.17
CA ARG A 512 -21.44 -33.77 21.27
C ARG A 512 -22.12 -32.50 20.76
N ASN A 513 -21.63 -31.93 19.65
CA ASN A 513 -22.30 -30.82 18.98
C ASN A 513 -23.64 -31.26 18.38
N GLN A 514 -23.72 -32.46 17.80
CA GLN A 514 -24.97 -33.03 17.29
C GLN A 514 -26.02 -33.19 18.40
N GLU A 515 -25.63 -33.77 19.54
CA GLU A 515 -26.50 -33.92 20.70
C GLU A 515 -26.97 -32.57 21.25
N PHE A 516 -26.07 -31.58 21.29
CA PHE A 516 -26.40 -30.22 21.73
C PHE A 516 -27.48 -29.58 20.86
N VAL A 517 -27.33 -29.63 19.53
CA VAL A 517 -28.32 -29.06 18.60
C VAL A 517 -29.66 -29.81 18.67
N ALA A 518 -29.64 -31.14 18.78
CA ALA A 518 -30.85 -31.95 18.94
C ALA A 518 -31.65 -31.56 20.20
N LYS A 519 -30.97 -31.21 21.29
CA LYS A 519 -31.60 -30.71 22.53
C LYS A 519 -32.24 -29.32 22.37
N LEU A 520 -31.74 -28.49 21.45
CA LEU A 520 -32.32 -27.17 21.15
C LEU A 520 -33.60 -27.29 20.31
N GLU A 521 -33.62 -28.19 19.32
CA GLU A 521 -34.83 -28.46 18.52
C GLU A 521 -36.00 -28.92 19.41
N ALA A 522 -35.74 -29.81 20.37
CA ALA A 522 -36.75 -30.30 21.30
C ALA A 522 -37.36 -29.19 22.20
N LYS A 523 -36.67 -28.06 22.39
CA LYS A 523 -37.15 -26.91 23.17
C LYS A 523 -37.89 -25.86 22.34
N GLY A 524 -37.54 -25.70 21.05
CA GLY A 524 -38.19 -24.73 20.15
C GLY A 524 -39.66 -25.05 19.83
N THR A 525 -40.09 -26.28 20.11
CA THR A 525 -41.45 -26.78 19.89
C THR A 525 -42.43 -26.50 21.04
N SER A 526 -42.00 -25.99 22.21
CA SER A 526 -42.93 -25.64 23.28
C SER A 526 -43.48 -24.22 23.11
N ILE A 527 -44.81 -24.07 23.09
CA ILE A 527 -45.46 -22.75 23.13
C ILE A 527 -45.45 -22.25 24.57
N ASP A 528 -45.18 -20.96 24.76
CA ASP A 528 -45.28 -20.32 26.07
C ASP A 528 -46.71 -20.46 26.61
N SER A 529 -46.84 -20.97 27.84
CA SER A 529 -48.11 -21.21 28.55
C SER A 529 -49.10 -20.02 28.51
N LYS A 530 -48.59 -18.78 28.41
CA LYS A 530 -49.44 -17.60 28.21
C LYS A 530 -50.07 -17.51 26.81
N ASN A 531 -49.30 -17.85 25.77
CA ASN A 531 -49.79 -17.85 24.39
C ASN A 531 -50.76 -19.02 24.15
N GLU A 532 -50.52 -20.16 24.80
CA GLU A 532 -51.45 -21.29 24.81
C GLU A 532 -52.79 -20.90 25.45
N ALA A 533 -52.76 -20.23 26.61
CA ALA A 533 -53.97 -19.73 27.27
C ALA A 533 -54.73 -18.67 26.43
N ILE A 534 -54.03 -17.82 25.67
CA ILE A 534 -54.66 -16.84 24.76
C ILE A 534 -55.32 -17.55 23.57
N LEU A 535 -54.67 -18.58 23.00
CA LEU A 535 -55.21 -19.36 21.89
C LEU A 535 -56.42 -20.20 22.33
N GLU A 536 -56.39 -20.78 23.53
CA GLU A 536 -57.52 -21.48 24.12
C GLU A 536 -58.71 -20.54 24.40
N GLN A 537 -58.46 -19.33 24.92
CA GLN A 537 -59.50 -18.32 25.08
C GLN A 537 -60.12 -17.88 23.74
N ALA A 538 -59.31 -17.87 22.69
CA ALA A 538 -59.73 -17.62 21.31
C ALA A 538 -60.32 -18.88 20.62
N GLY A 539 -60.49 -19.99 21.34
CA GLY A 539 -61.12 -21.23 20.89
C GLY A 539 -60.29 -22.08 19.93
N PHE A 540 -58.96 -21.97 19.99
CA PHE A 540 -58.02 -22.84 19.29
C PHE A 540 -57.24 -23.71 20.29
N GLU A 541 -57.14 -24.99 20.00
CA GLU A 541 -56.26 -25.94 20.70
C GLU A 541 -54.98 -26.08 19.89
N VAL A 542 -53.83 -26.15 20.57
CA VAL A 542 -52.56 -26.24 19.89
C VAL A 542 -52.05 -27.68 19.85
N ASN A 543 -51.81 -28.19 18.65
CA ASN A 543 -51.14 -29.48 18.43
C ASN A 543 -49.76 -29.25 17.83
N ILE A 544 -48.76 -29.92 18.39
CA ILE A 544 -47.40 -29.97 17.82
C ILE A 544 -47.28 -31.29 17.07
N GLU A 545 -47.23 -31.22 15.74
CA GLU A 545 -47.02 -32.37 14.85
C GLU A 545 -45.75 -32.12 14.03
N ASP A 546 -44.81 -33.07 14.02
CA ASP A 546 -43.53 -32.99 13.29
C ASP A 546 -42.75 -31.69 13.55
N GLY A 547 -42.78 -31.22 14.80
CA GLY A 547 -42.11 -29.99 15.23
C GLY A 547 -42.72 -28.69 14.69
N LYS A 548 -43.91 -28.76 14.07
CA LYS A 548 -44.68 -27.58 13.62
C LYS A 548 -45.91 -27.39 14.49
N VAL A 549 -46.13 -26.16 14.91
CA VAL A 549 -47.34 -25.74 15.63
C VAL A 549 -48.52 -25.71 14.66
N LYS A 550 -49.55 -26.54 14.90
CA LYS A 550 -50.83 -26.52 14.19
C LYS A 550 -51.95 -26.11 15.16
N LEU A 551 -52.84 -25.25 14.70
CA LEU A 551 -54.01 -24.83 15.45
C LEU A 551 -55.22 -25.67 15.03
N LYS A 552 -55.88 -26.31 15.99
CA LYS A 552 -57.14 -27.04 15.81
C LYS A 552 -58.27 -26.21 16.40
N LYS A 553 -59.35 -25.99 15.64
CA LYS A 553 -60.53 -25.32 16.19
C LYS A 553 -61.15 -26.19 17.29
N THR A 554 -61.45 -25.59 18.44
CA THR A 554 -62.23 -26.26 19.50
C THR A 554 -63.70 -26.35 19.11
N GLY A 555 -64.42 -27.34 19.67
CA GLY A 555 -65.86 -27.54 19.46
C GLY A 555 -66.69 -26.28 19.75
N ARG A 556 -66.24 -25.49 20.73
CA ARG A 556 -66.88 -24.23 21.13
C ARG A 556 -66.85 -23.16 20.03
N LEU A 557 -65.77 -23.06 19.26
CA LEU A 557 -65.69 -22.11 18.13
C LEU A 557 -66.53 -22.57 16.94
N THR A 558 -66.60 -23.89 16.72
CA THR A 558 -67.38 -24.48 15.63
C THR A 558 -68.88 -24.36 15.89
N GLU A 559 -69.31 -24.49 17.15
CA GLU A 559 -70.70 -24.24 17.58
C GLU A 559 -71.09 -22.76 17.46
N LEU A 560 -70.19 -21.83 17.81
CA LEU A 560 -70.43 -20.38 17.68
C LEU A 560 -70.53 -19.93 16.20
N GLU A 561 -69.69 -20.47 15.33
CA GLU A 561 -69.77 -20.22 13.87
C GLU A 561 -71.04 -20.79 13.26
N GLN A 562 -71.50 -21.96 13.72
CA GLN A 562 -72.78 -22.56 13.30
C GLN A 562 -73.99 -21.74 13.78
N PHE A 563 -73.95 -21.20 15.00
CA PHE A 563 -75.03 -20.33 15.51
C PHE A 563 -75.12 -19.00 14.75
N ALA A 564 -73.97 -18.41 14.40
CA ALA A 564 -73.87 -17.16 13.65
C ALA A 564 -74.23 -17.30 12.16
N SER A 565 -74.22 -18.52 11.62
CA SER A 565 -74.64 -18.80 10.24
C SER A 565 -76.10 -19.26 10.12
N SER A 566 -76.78 -19.46 11.26
CA SER A 566 -78.23 -19.74 11.35
C SER A 566 -79.09 -18.55 11.82
N SER A 567 -78.47 -17.37 11.99
CA SER A 567 -79.12 -16.08 12.25
C SER A 567 -78.99 -15.19 11.03
#